data_AF-T0L0H5-F1
#
_entry.id   AF-T0L0H5-F1
#
_cell.length_a   1.000
_cell.length_b   1.000
_cell.length_c   1.000
_cell.angle_alpha   90.00
_cell.angle_beta   90.00
_cell.angle_gamma   90.00
#
_symmetry.space_group_name_H-M   'P 1'
#
loop_
_entity.id
_entity.type
_entity.pdbx_description
1 polymer ?
#
loop_
_entity_poly.entity_id
_entity_poly.type
_entity_poly.pdbx_seq_one_letter_code
_entity_poly.pdbx_strand_id
1 'polypeptide(L)'
;MKFEKYLKRNIYPPYKYYYIDYQALRKSLLLNSFVPVLDSNINRVNDFIKLKTDEIQRRLEKSSSVKQINDELKHFAEFIRINIVGLKTIIKKYDKKNSSSLYQLYRPKLKTTIKELDSLLYESSKITLSKLKHKKKESNNVFIRKTDKYWVHKNNINTLKFYILRHLPIYVYTKNDDLNKWDINTHDTSISSVYLDNEEYKLYNERLRKLQNSEAIRIRWYGKNIPETVFIERKRHEDGWTGNTSKKLRFIMSESKVQDFLNGVDVYDDVMKYNDNTEDIKKLYYEIQQTIIKNNLKPMVRTCYERIAFQLPNDSSVRISLDTELRMIKENQEYWRRSCHNLLKEEVVDFPYAILEIKTQSFDETKPEWINELVNGVLVEHVHKFSKYLHGMSVLYPDITNIPYWLPQMTTKILKDPFETETEYKEFNNNVLIDINPNTEMVDSDHLSPVDIVNKRISIPVRVEPKVFFANERTFLSWVQFAIFLGGIGTAMVGSQSNSSTFGGVILIVVSIIFSFYALYLYLWRAGMIRRREPGPYDDLYGPPILVCVFLFAMCLAIIYKFPLKRVI
;
A
#
# COMPACT_ATOMS: atom_id res chain seq x y z
N MET A 1 -0.24 8.06 -29.10
CA MET A 1 -1.01 8.89 -30.08
C MET A 1 -0.51 10.34 -30.06
N LYS A 2 -0.26 11.01 -31.20
CA LYS A 2 0.20 12.43 -31.23
C LYS A 2 -0.81 13.36 -30.52
N PHE A 3 -0.34 14.25 -29.64
CA PHE A 3 -1.17 15.18 -28.83
C PHE A 3 -2.27 15.89 -29.60
N GLU A 4 -1.98 16.35 -30.81
CA GLU A 4 -2.95 17.03 -31.67
C GLU A 4 -4.19 16.16 -31.99
N LYS A 5 -4.00 14.86 -32.24
CA LYS A 5 -5.10 13.92 -32.52
C LYS A 5 -5.93 13.66 -31.27
N TYR A 6 -5.26 13.57 -30.11
CA TYR A 6 -5.95 13.45 -28.84
C TYR A 6 -6.78 14.69 -28.52
N LEU A 7 -6.20 15.89 -28.68
CA LEU A 7 -6.88 17.15 -28.41
C LEU A 7 -8.19 17.17 -29.19
N LYS A 8 -8.14 16.97 -30.52
CA LYS A 8 -9.33 16.94 -31.39
C LYS A 8 -10.43 15.96 -30.94
N ARG A 9 -10.06 14.79 -30.39
CA ARG A 9 -11.02 13.76 -29.93
C ARG A 9 -11.65 14.09 -28.56
N ASN A 10 -10.92 14.80 -27.70
CA ASN A 10 -11.32 15.04 -26.30
C ASN A 10 -11.72 16.50 -26.03
N ILE A 11 -11.97 17.29 -27.09
CA ILE A 11 -12.57 18.62 -26.95
C ILE A 11 -13.98 18.44 -26.37
N TYR A 12 -14.22 19.06 -25.22
CA TYR A 12 -15.57 19.27 -24.76
C TYR A 12 -16.24 20.33 -25.66
N PRO A 13 -17.31 19.99 -26.41
CA PRO A 13 -17.86 20.89 -27.44
C PRO A 13 -18.19 22.30 -26.94
N PRO A 14 -18.77 22.49 -25.72
CA PRO A 14 -19.02 23.82 -25.16
C PRO A 14 -17.77 24.68 -24.97
N TYR A 15 -16.58 24.08 -24.77
CA TYR A 15 -15.34 24.80 -24.51
C TYR A 15 -14.41 24.85 -25.74
N LYS A 16 -14.88 24.41 -26.92
CA LYS A 16 -14.08 24.21 -28.13
C LYS A 16 -13.15 25.38 -28.48
N TYR A 17 -13.64 26.61 -28.42
CA TYR A 17 -12.88 27.82 -28.80
C TYR A 17 -11.84 28.27 -27.76
N TYR A 18 -11.96 27.78 -26.53
CA TYR A 18 -11.08 28.16 -25.42
C TYR A 18 -9.89 27.22 -25.25
N TYR A 19 -9.90 26.05 -25.89
CA TYR A 19 -8.73 25.17 -25.93
C TYR A 19 -7.55 25.84 -26.63
N ILE A 20 -6.32 25.44 -26.29
CA ILE A 20 -5.11 25.90 -26.97
C ILE A 20 -5.16 25.60 -28.47
N ASP A 21 -4.70 26.55 -29.27
CA ASP A 21 -4.47 26.32 -30.70
C ASP A 21 -3.10 25.64 -30.88
N TYR A 22 -3.08 24.33 -30.65
CA TYR A 22 -1.86 23.53 -30.75
C TYR A 22 -1.28 23.54 -32.18
N GLN A 23 -2.11 23.74 -33.20
CA GLN A 23 -1.65 23.79 -34.59
C GLN A 23 -0.91 25.11 -34.86
N ALA A 24 -1.47 26.24 -34.45
CA ALA A 24 -0.81 27.54 -34.55
C ALA A 24 0.50 27.57 -33.77
N LEU A 25 0.51 27.05 -32.53
CA LEU A 25 1.71 26.97 -31.69
C LEU A 25 2.80 26.09 -32.32
N ARG A 26 2.41 24.98 -32.96
CA ARG A 26 3.36 24.11 -33.65
C ARG A 26 3.94 24.76 -34.91
N LYS A 27 3.15 25.53 -35.66
CA LYS A 27 3.63 26.30 -36.80
C LYS A 27 4.57 27.42 -36.36
N SER A 28 4.27 28.11 -35.25
CA SER A 28 5.12 29.17 -34.73
C SER A 28 6.45 28.67 -34.16
N LEU A 29 6.63 27.37 -33.89
CA LEU A 29 7.96 26.79 -33.59
C LEU A 29 8.96 26.88 -34.77
N LEU A 30 8.47 27.06 -35.99
CA LEU A 30 9.29 27.26 -37.19
C LEU A 30 9.54 28.74 -37.49
N LEU A 31 8.88 29.65 -36.77
CA LEU A 31 8.92 31.09 -36.98
C LEU A 31 9.47 31.77 -35.72
N ASN A 32 10.04 32.98 -35.83
CA ASN A 32 10.52 33.73 -34.65
C ASN A 32 9.38 34.33 -33.78
N SER A 33 8.14 33.90 -33.99
CA SER A 33 6.92 34.42 -33.33
C SER A 33 6.35 33.49 -32.25
N PHE A 34 7.10 32.48 -31.79
CA PHE A 34 6.60 31.49 -30.83
C PHE A 34 6.12 32.10 -29.50
N VAL A 35 6.92 32.97 -28.88
CA VAL A 35 6.63 33.54 -27.56
C VAL A 35 5.34 34.39 -27.56
N PRO A 36 5.14 35.34 -28.50
CA PRO A 36 3.87 36.08 -28.60
C PRO A 36 2.64 35.19 -28.77
N VAL A 37 2.74 34.14 -29.61
CA VAL A 37 1.63 33.20 -29.85
C VAL A 37 1.36 32.36 -28.60
N LEU A 38 2.41 31.98 -27.86
CA LEU A 38 2.31 31.27 -26.59
C LEU A 38 1.60 32.11 -25.53
N ASP A 39 2.01 33.37 -25.34
CA ASP A 39 1.39 34.29 -24.39
C ASP A 39 -0.09 34.51 -24.70
N SER A 40 -0.44 34.72 -25.98
CA SER A 40 -1.83 34.86 -26.42
C SER A 40 -2.68 33.64 -26.06
N ASN A 41 -2.17 32.43 -26.28
CA ASN A 41 -2.88 31.19 -25.93
C ASN A 41 -3.01 31.01 -24.41
N ILE A 42 -1.96 31.33 -23.65
CA ILE A 42 -1.98 31.24 -22.18
C ILE A 42 -3.01 32.20 -21.60
N ASN A 43 -3.02 33.45 -22.07
CA ASN A 43 -4.00 34.45 -21.61
C ASN A 43 -5.41 34.01 -21.95
N ARG A 44 -5.69 33.57 -23.18
CA ARG A 44 -7.01 33.06 -23.57
C ARG A 44 -7.51 31.93 -22.65
N VAL A 45 -6.65 30.97 -22.35
CA VAL A 45 -7.00 29.84 -21.47
C VAL A 45 -7.24 30.32 -20.04
N ASN A 46 -6.36 31.18 -19.50
CA ASN A 46 -6.49 31.70 -18.14
C ASN A 46 -7.72 32.59 -17.96
N ASP A 47 -8.01 33.46 -18.93
CA ASP A 47 -9.19 34.34 -18.90
C ASP A 47 -10.48 33.51 -18.89
N PHE A 48 -10.54 32.47 -19.74
CA PHE A 48 -11.68 31.55 -19.73
C PHE A 48 -11.81 30.80 -18.40
N ILE A 49 -10.70 30.33 -17.83
CA ILE A 49 -10.73 29.62 -16.55
C ILE A 49 -11.27 30.55 -15.46
N LYS A 50 -10.79 31.78 -15.37
CA LYS A 50 -11.27 32.77 -14.40
C LYS A 50 -12.76 33.06 -14.58
N LEU A 51 -13.20 33.36 -15.80
CA LEU A 51 -14.60 33.61 -16.11
C LEU A 51 -15.50 32.43 -15.74
N LYS A 52 -15.04 31.20 -16.03
CA LYS A 52 -15.82 30.00 -15.77
C LYS A 52 -15.87 29.64 -14.29
N THR A 53 -14.77 29.84 -13.56
CA THR A 53 -14.73 29.74 -12.10
C THR A 53 -15.78 30.68 -11.46
N ASP A 54 -15.80 31.95 -11.86
CA ASP A 54 -16.76 32.94 -11.35
C ASP A 54 -18.22 32.62 -11.72
N GLU A 55 -18.46 32.06 -12.90
CA GLU A 55 -19.79 31.59 -13.32
C GLU A 55 -20.27 30.41 -12.46
N ILE A 56 -19.42 29.40 -12.29
CA ILE A 56 -19.71 28.20 -11.51
C ILE A 56 -19.95 28.57 -10.05
N GLN A 57 -19.12 29.44 -9.47
CA GLN A 57 -19.27 29.91 -8.10
C GLN A 57 -20.64 30.59 -7.88
N ARG A 58 -21.02 31.54 -8.76
CA ARG A 58 -22.34 32.18 -8.70
C ARG A 58 -23.50 31.19 -8.85
N ARG A 59 -23.32 30.15 -9.67
CA ARG A 59 -24.32 29.09 -9.83
C ARG A 59 -24.39 28.19 -8.60
N LEU A 60 -23.27 27.87 -7.97
CA LEU A 60 -23.23 27.11 -6.72
C LEU A 60 -24.00 27.84 -5.61
N GLU A 61 -23.81 29.16 -5.48
CA GLU A 61 -24.55 29.98 -4.51
C GLU A 61 -26.06 30.01 -4.75
N LYS A 62 -26.51 30.00 -6.02
CA LYS A 62 -27.93 30.16 -6.39
C LYS A 62 -28.69 28.85 -6.59
N SER A 63 -28.03 27.73 -6.86
CA SER A 63 -28.67 26.59 -7.52
C SER A 63 -29.24 25.49 -6.60
N SER A 64 -30.38 24.96 -7.01
CA SER A 64 -31.00 23.75 -6.47
C SER A 64 -30.33 22.46 -7.01
N SER A 65 -29.75 22.47 -8.21
CA SER A 65 -29.21 21.27 -8.92
C SER A 65 -27.68 21.15 -8.89
N VAL A 66 -27.13 20.59 -7.81
CA VAL A 66 -25.66 20.43 -7.61
C VAL A 66 -25.07 19.35 -8.52
N LYS A 67 -25.86 18.35 -8.89
CA LYS A 67 -25.38 17.20 -9.69
C LYS A 67 -24.90 17.63 -11.08
N GLN A 68 -25.67 18.48 -11.75
CA GLN A 68 -25.30 19.03 -13.07
C GLN A 68 -24.03 19.89 -13.00
N ILE A 69 -23.85 20.65 -11.92
CA ILE A 69 -22.65 21.46 -11.71
C ILE A 69 -21.44 20.54 -11.49
N ASN A 70 -21.59 19.45 -10.74
CA ASN A 70 -20.50 18.48 -10.54
C ASN A 70 -20.09 17.75 -11.82
N ASP A 71 -21.06 17.42 -12.69
CA ASP A 71 -20.77 16.89 -14.03
C ASP A 71 -20.00 17.91 -14.89
N GLU A 72 -20.38 19.18 -14.85
CA GLU A 72 -19.68 20.25 -15.56
C GLU A 72 -18.27 20.50 -15.01
N LEU A 73 -18.10 20.47 -13.68
CA LEU A 73 -16.80 20.60 -12.99
C LEU A 73 -15.81 19.52 -13.42
N LYS A 74 -16.27 18.29 -13.68
CA LYS A 74 -15.43 17.22 -14.24
C LYS A 74 -14.89 17.62 -15.62
N HIS A 75 -15.75 18.12 -16.52
CA HIS A 75 -15.32 18.56 -17.85
C HIS A 75 -14.40 19.77 -17.78
N PHE A 76 -14.64 20.69 -16.84
CA PHE A 76 -13.80 21.84 -16.58
C PHE A 76 -12.40 21.44 -16.09
N ALA A 77 -12.30 20.47 -15.18
CA ALA A 77 -11.02 19.93 -14.73
C ALA A 77 -10.23 19.26 -15.85
N GLU A 78 -10.89 18.49 -16.72
CA GLU A 78 -10.27 17.91 -17.92
C GLU A 78 -9.80 18.98 -18.91
N PHE A 79 -10.60 20.03 -19.13
CA PHE A 79 -10.20 21.18 -19.95
C PHE A 79 -8.87 21.77 -19.44
N ILE A 80 -8.77 22.03 -18.13
CA ILE A 80 -7.56 22.60 -17.53
C ILE A 80 -6.38 21.63 -17.69
N ARG A 81 -6.57 20.34 -17.41
CA ARG A 81 -5.53 19.32 -17.56
C ARG A 81 -4.99 19.27 -18.99
N ILE A 82 -5.88 19.14 -19.99
CA ILE A 82 -5.50 19.01 -21.40
C ILE A 82 -4.72 20.23 -21.88
N ASN A 83 -5.17 21.45 -21.53
CA ASN A 83 -4.49 22.67 -21.91
C ASN A 83 -3.11 22.80 -21.25
N ILE A 84 -2.99 22.54 -19.95
CA ILE A 84 -1.71 22.56 -19.24
C ILE A 84 -0.74 21.54 -19.83
N VAL A 85 -1.19 20.29 -20.07
CA VAL A 85 -0.35 19.25 -20.68
C VAL A 85 0.10 19.67 -22.08
N GLY A 86 -0.79 20.25 -22.89
CA GLY A 86 -0.45 20.74 -24.22
C GLY A 86 0.57 21.87 -24.22
N LEU A 87 0.40 22.85 -23.33
CA LEU A 87 1.34 23.96 -23.13
C LEU A 87 2.71 23.44 -22.66
N LYS A 88 2.74 22.54 -21.66
CA LYS A 88 3.99 21.89 -21.23
C LYS A 88 4.68 21.16 -22.38
N THR A 89 3.93 20.38 -23.14
CA THR A 89 4.47 19.58 -24.25
C THR A 89 5.07 20.45 -25.34
N ILE A 90 4.41 21.57 -25.70
CA ILE A 90 4.92 22.45 -26.76
C ILE A 90 6.11 23.29 -26.29
N ILE A 91 6.10 23.77 -25.04
CA ILE A 91 7.22 24.51 -24.44
C ILE A 91 8.46 23.61 -24.35
N LYS A 92 8.31 22.35 -23.90
CA LYS A 92 9.42 21.39 -23.89
C LYS A 92 10.00 21.11 -25.28
N LYS A 93 9.15 21.06 -26.31
CA LYS A 93 9.61 20.93 -27.70
C LYS A 93 10.39 22.17 -28.16
N TYR A 94 9.98 23.37 -27.75
CA TYR A 94 10.73 24.60 -28.01
C TYR A 94 12.08 24.60 -27.30
N ASP A 95 12.11 24.25 -26.02
CA ASP A 95 13.33 24.17 -25.21
C ASP A 95 14.32 23.15 -25.77
N LYS A 96 13.86 21.96 -26.17
CA LYS A 96 14.70 20.96 -26.82
C LYS A 96 15.30 21.43 -28.15
N LYS A 97 14.56 22.26 -28.90
CA LYS A 97 15.01 22.75 -30.22
C LYS A 97 15.98 23.93 -30.11
N ASN A 98 15.80 24.81 -29.13
CA ASN A 98 16.57 26.06 -29.01
C ASN A 98 17.55 26.05 -27.83
N SER A 99 17.72 24.92 -27.13
CA SER A 99 18.50 24.79 -25.89
C SER A 99 18.17 25.89 -24.86
N SER A 100 16.90 26.30 -24.80
CA SER A 100 16.40 27.32 -23.88
C SER A 100 15.79 26.68 -22.63
N SER A 101 15.54 27.50 -21.59
CA SER A 101 14.85 27.10 -20.36
C SER A 101 13.53 27.84 -20.18
N LEU A 102 12.76 28.01 -21.25
CA LEU A 102 11.50 28.75 -21.27
C LEU A 102 10.47 28.12 -20.31
N TYR A 103 10.48 26.79 -20.16
CA TYR A 103 9.63 26.11 -19.20
C TYR A 103 9.79 26.63 -17.77
N GLN A 104 11.01 26.91 -17.32
CA GLN A 104 11.28 27.40 -15.97
C GLN A 104 10.59 28.76 -15.71
N LEU A 105 10.57 29.63 -16.73
CA LEU A 105 9.94 30.95 -16.68
C LEU A 105 8.41 30.89 -16.66
N TYR A 106 7.82 29.96 -17.43
CA TYR A 106 6.36 29.83 -17.55
C TYR A 106 5.74 28.89 -16.50
N ARG A 107 6.55 28.07 -15.83
CA ARG A 107 6.10 27.14 -14.77
C ARG A 107 5.26 27.81 -13.68
N PRO A 108 5.59 29.01 -13.15
CA PRO A 108 4.75 29.68 -12.16
C PRO A 108 3.38 30.08 -12.71
N LYS A 109 3.34 30.64 -13.94
CA LYS A 109 2.08 31.05 -14.60
C LYS A 109 1.12 29.88 -14.79
N LEU A 110 1.64 28.69 -15.11
CA LEU A 110 0.84 27.47 -15.28
C LEU A 110 0.34 26.87 -13.95
N LYS A 111 0.99 27.20 -12.82
CA LYS A 111 0.60 26.69 -11.48
C LYS A 111 -0.51 27.53 -10.83
N THR A 112 -0.53 28.85 -11.04
CA THR A 112 -1.51 29.75 -10.39
C THR A 112 -2.95 29.34 -10.70
N THR A 113 -3.22 28.97 -11.96
CA THR A 113 -4.52 28.52 -12.48
C THR A 113 -5.11 27.31 -11.73
N ILE A 114 -4.27 26.51 -11.05
CA ILE A 114 -4.72 25.30 -10.34
C ILE A 114 -5.30 25.60 -8.96
N LYS A 115 -4.86 26.67 -8.28
CA LYS A 115 -5.27 26.97 -6.90
C LYS A 115 -6.76 27.36 -6.79
N GLU A 116 -7.32 27.94 -7.84
CA GLU A 116 -8.73 28.36 -7.90
C GLU A 116 -9.70 27.18 -7.96
N LEU A 117 -9.24 25.96 -8.29
CA LEU A 117 -10.09 24.78 -8.37
C LEU A 117 -10.41 24.16 -7.01
N ASP A 118 -9.47 24.21 -6.07
CA ASP A 118 -9.68 23.59 -4.77
C ASP A 118 -10.77 24.33 -3.98
N SER A 119 -10.93 25.65 -4.15
CA SER A 119 -12.04 26.39 -3.52
C SER A 119 -13.41 25.91 -4.02
N LEU A 120 -13.57 25.72 -5.34
CA LEU A 120 -14.80 25.18 -5.93
C LEU A 120 -15.13 23.77 -5.41
N LEU A 121 -14.10 22.95 -5.16
CA LEU A 121 -14.24 21.60 -4.62
C LEU A 121 -14.87 21.63 -3.21
N TYR A 122 -14.41 22.55 -2.36
CA TYR A 122 -14.93 22.75 -0.99
C TYR A 122 -16.36 23.30 -1.01
N GLU A 123 -16.62 24.34 -1.80
CA GLU A 123 -17.96 24.96 -1.88
C GLU A 123 -19.01 23.98 -2.41
N SER A 124 -18.71 23.25 -3.49
CA SER A 124 -19.62 22.21 -4.00
C SER A 124 -19.92 21.12 -2.97
N SER A 125 -18.89 20.67 -2.24
CA SER A 125 -19.05 19.66 -1.20
C SER A 125 -19.91 20.17 -0.03
N LYS A 126 -19.70 21.43 0.39
CA LYS A 126 -20.47 22.08 1.46
C LYS A 126 -21.97 22.15 1.11
N ILE A 127 -22.31 22.53 -0.12
CA ILE A 127 -23.70 22.58 -0.60
C ILE A 127 -24.30 21.18 -0.74
N THR A 128 -23.50 20.20 -1.20
CA THR A 128 -23.94 18.80 -1.28
C THR A 128 -24.32 18.27 0.09
N LEU A 129 -23.51 18.55 1.10
CA LEU A 129 -23.73 18.09 2.48
C LEU A 129 -24.89 18.79 3.17
N SER A 130 -25.08 20.09 2.96
CA SER A 130 -26.21 20.82 3.54
C SER A 130 -27.55 20.23 3.08
N LYS A 131 -27.64 19.75 1.84
CA LYS A 131 -28.83 19.08 1.29
C LYS A 131 -29.03 17.65 1.84
N LEU A 132 -27.96 16.97 2.27
CA LEU A 132 -28.02 15.57 2.73
C LEU A 132 -28.37 15.39 4.21
N LYS A 133 -28.26 16.43 5.05
CA LYS A 133 -28.51 16.34 6.50
C LYS A 133 -29.92 15.84 6.89
N HIS A 134 -30.88 15.80 5.96
CA HIS A 134 -32.27 15.39 6.23
C HIS A 134 -32.58 13.89 6.15
N LYS A 135 -31.64 13.01 5.80
CA LYS A 135 -31.91 11.55 5.68
C LYS A 135 -31.06 10.71 6.64
N LYS A 136 -31.51 10.53 7.89
CA LYS A 136 -30.95 9.46 8.74
C LYS A 136 -31.34 8.10 8.15
N LYS A 137 -30.35 7.28 7.82
CA LYS A 137 -30.54 5.85 7.53
C LYS A 137 -29.83 5.07 8.62
N GLU A 138 -30.47 4.02 9.12
CA GLU A 138 -29.88 3.09 10.08
C GLU A 138 -28.66 2.41 9.46
N SER A 139 -27.55 2.40 10.19
CA SER A 139 -26.34 1.69 9.79
C SER A 139 -26.46 0.23 10.21
N ASN A 140 -26.38 -0.70 9.27
CA ASN A 140 -26.20 -2.11 9.59
C ASN A 140 -24.86 -2.32 10.31
N ASN A 141 -24.92 -2.98 11.48
CA ASN A 141 -23.82 -3.04 12.45
C ASN A 141 -22.68 -4.01 12.11
N VAL A 142 -22.82 -4.85 11.06
CA VAL A 142 -21.79 -5.82 10.66
C VAL A 142 -21.57 -5.74 9.16
N PHE A 143 -20.35 -5.43 8.74
CA PHE A 143 -19.96 -5.38 7.33
C PHE A 143 -18.47 -5.74 7.17
N ILE A 144 -18.12 -6.30 6.02
CA ILE A 144 -16.73 -6.59 5.64
C ILE A 144 -16.21 -5.40 4.83
N ARG A 145 -15.11 -4.79 5.28
CA ARG A 145 -14.43 -3.69 4.54
C ARG A 145 -13.30 -4.24 3.70
N LYS A 146 -13.35 -4.03 2.39
CA LYS A 146 -12.21 -4.21 1.48
C LYS A 146 -11.49 -2.87 1.32
N THR A 147 -10.18 -2.92 1.15
CA THR A 147 -9.36 -1.71 0.97
C THR A 147 -8.34 -1.95 -0.11
N ASP A 148 -8.44 -1.17 -1.17
CA ASP A 148 -7.53 -1.17 -2.31
C ASP A 148 -6.78 0.15 -2.38
N LYS A 149 -5.53 0.10 -2.86
CA LYS A 149 -4.65 1.27 -2.94
C LYS A 149 -4.13 1.43 -4.35
N TYR A 150 -4.01 2.68 -4.77
CA TYR A 150 -3.59 3.05 -6.10
C TYR A 150 -2.61 4.22 -6.02
N TRP A 151 -1.66 4.25 -6.94
CA TRP A 151 -0.85 5.44 -7.21
C TRP A 151 -1.55 6.32 -8.23
N VAL A 152 -1.39 7.62 -8.04
CA VAL A 152 -1.98 8.66 -8.89
C VAL A 152 -0.87 9.61 -9.29
N HIS A 153 -0.67 9.80 -10.58
CA HIS A 153 0.31 10.75 -11.06
C HIS A 153 -0.08 12.18 -10.71
N LYS A 154 0.89 13.06 -10.40
CA LYS A 154 0.62 14.47 -9.99
C LYS A 154 -0.27 15.23 -10.98
N ASN A 155 -0.13 14.97 -12.28
CA ASN A 155 -0.96 15.59 -13.34
C ASN A 155 -2.44 15.16 -13.30
N ASN A 156 -2.77 14.01 -12.70
CA ASN A 156 -4.12 13.45 -12.67
C ASN A 156 -4.88 13.77 -11.39
N ILE A 157 -4.23 14.37 -10.38
CA ILE A 157 -4.81 14.62 -9.05
C ILE A 157 -6.11 15.42 -9.13
N ASN A 158 -6.12 16.55 -9.84
CA ASN A 158 -7.30 17.43 -9.88
C ASN A 158 -8.45 16.80 -10.63
N THR A 159 -8.18 16.23 -11.81
CA THR A 159 -9.15 15.46 -12.57
C THR A 159 -9.78 14.35 -11.74
N LEU A 160 -8.97 13.63 -10.96
CA LEU A 160 -9.44 12.60 -10.05
C LEU A 160 -10.33 13.15 -8.94
N LYS A 161 -9.93 14.27 -8.29
CA LYS A 161 -10.72 14.94 -7.25
C LYS A 161 -12.14 15.27 -7.78
N PHE A 162 -12.24 15.88 -8.96
CA PHE A 162 -13.54 16.23 -9.55
C PHE A 162 -14.34 15.02 -10.05
N TYR A 163 -13.67 13.98 -10.56
CA TYR A 163 -14.34 12.72 -10.90
C TYR A 163 -15.00 12.09 -9.66
N ILE A 164 -14.31 12.08 -8.51
CA ILE A 164 -14.85 11.57 -7.24
C ILE A 164 -15.94 12.49 -6.70
N LEU A 165 -15.77 13.81 -6.77
CA LEU A 165 -16.72 14.82 -6.26
C LEU A 165 -18.14 14.63 -6.80
N ARG A 166 -18.27 14.15 -8.05
CA ARG A 166 -19.55 13.82 -8.66
C ARG A 166 -20.38 12.82 -7.84
N HIS A 167 -19.72 11.94 -7.12
CA HIS A 167 -20.33 10.84 -6.38
C HIS A 167 -20.23 11.01 -4.87
N LEU A 168 -19.11 11.54 -4.38
CA LEU A 168 -18.81 11.70 -2.96
C LEU A 168 -18.34 13.12 -2.66
N PRO A 169 -18.98 13.87 -1.74
CA PRO A 169 -18.44 15.12 -1.27
C PRO A 169 -17.15 14.86 -0.48
N ILE A 170 -16.36 15.91 -0.28
CA ILE A 170 -15.29 15.89 0.73
C ILE A 170 -15.90 15.49 2.09
N TYR A 171 -15.10 15.03 3.02
CA TYR A 171 -15.52 14.77 4.38
C TYR A 171 -14.55 15.47 5.33
N VAL A 172 -15.03 16.52 5.99
CA VAL A 172 -14.32 17.20 7.08
C VAL A 172 -14.88 16.69 8.39
N TYR A 173 -14.02 16.13 9.23
CA TYR A 173 -14.43 15.67 10.55
C TYR A 173 -14.62 16.86 11.49
N THR A 174 -15.83 17.02 12.01
CA THR A 174 -16.18 18.06 13.00
C THR A 174 -16.88 17.40 14.17
N LYS A 175 -16.43 17.66 15.41
CA LYS A 175 -17.13 17.19 16.62
C LYS A 175 -18.55 17.79 16.75
N ASN A 176 -18.78 18.98 16.19
CA ASN A 176 -20.03 19.75 16.36
C ASN A 176 -20.75 20.05 15.02
N ASP A 177 -20.43 19.36 13.92
CA ASP A 177 -21.06 19.57 12.60
C ASP A 177 -21.06 21.03 12.06
N ASP A 178 -20.09 21.84 12.52
CA ASP A 178 -19.89 23.22 12.08
C ASP A 178 -19.45 23.30 10.61
N LEU A 179 -20.38 23.67 9.73
CA LEU A 179 -20.13 23.88 8.30
C LEU A 179 -19.22 25.09 8.01
N ASN A 180 -18.88 25.90 9.02
CA ASN A 180 -17.95 27.03 8.87
C ASN A 180 -16.47 26.59 8.85
N LYS A 181 -16.16 25.34 9.23
CA LYS A 181 -14.80 24.75 9.16
C LYS A 181 -14.47 24.14 7.80
N TRP A 182 -15.36 24.32 6.84
CA TRP A 182 -15.22 23.88 5.45
C TRP A 182 -14.59 24.95 4.57
N ASP A 183 -13.60 25.67 5.11
CA ASP A 183 -12.83 26.66 4.38
C ASP A 183 -11.44 26.08 4.09
N ILE A 184 -11.02 26.18 2.83
CA ILE A 184 -9.70 25.75 2.35
C ILE A 184 -8.56 26.39 3.14
N ASN A 185 -8.75 27.62 3.63
CA ASN A 185 -7.71 28.36 4.34
C ASN A 185 -7.53 27.91 5.79
N THR A 186 -8.59 27.37 6.41
CA THR A 186 -8.58 26.97 7.82
C THR A 186 -8.50 25.45 7.98
N HIS A 187 -8.83 24.67 6.95
CA HIS A 187 -8.82 23.23 7.01
C HIS A 187 -7.41 22.64 6.84
N ASP A 188 -6.78 22.32 7.97
CA ASP A 188 -5.50 21.62 7.96
C ASP A 188 -5.66 20.13 7.62
N THR A 189 -5.15 19.74 6.46
CA THR A 189 -5.17 18.37 5.93
C THR A 189 -3.92 17.56 6.31
N SER A 190 -2.97 18.17 7.00
CA SER A 190 -1.65 17.59 7.26
C SER A 190 -1.75 16.44 8.25
N ILE A 191 -1.12 15.32 7.91
CA ILE A 191 -1.01 14.15 8.78
C ILE A 191 0.45 13.74 8.84
N SER A 192 0.93 13.57 10.07
CA SER A 192 2.26 13.04 10.31
C SER A 192 2.17 11.77 11.16
N SER A 193 3.07 10.83 10.92
CA SER A 193 3.13 9.58 11.69
C SER A 193 4.57 9.11 11.82
N VAL A 194 5.05 8.95 13.04
CA VAL A 194 6.35 8.37 13.38
C VAL A 194 6.17 6.88 13.61
N TYR A 195 6.84 6.06 12.83
CA TYR A 195 6.85 4.61 12.97
C TYR A 195 8.02 4.16 13.83
N LEU A 196 7.74 3.20 14.71
CA LEU A 196 8.73 2.58 15.58
C LEU A 196 9.21 1.25 14.98
N ASP A 197 10.52 1.00 15.07
CA ASP A 197 11.13 -0.32 14.82
C ASP A 197 12.41 -0.45 15.65
N ASN A 198 13.07 -1.59 15.60
CA ASN A 198 14.38 -1.79 16.22
C ASN A 198 15.53 -1.76 15.18
N GLU A 199 16.77 -1.84 15.65
CA GLU A 199 17.98 -1.86 14.82
C GLU A 199 18.04 -3.09 13.88
N GLU A 200 17.36 -4.18 14.24
CA GLU A 200 17.22 -5.39 13.43
C GLU A 200 16.09 -5.32 12.39
N TYR A 201 15.34 -4.20 12.34
CA TYR A 201 14.19 -4.02 11.47
C TYR A 201 13.11 -5.11 11.62
N LYS A 202 12.87 -5.56 12.86
CA LYS A 202 11.99 -6.69 13.17
C LYS A 202 10.57 -6.44 12.68
N LEU A 203 9.95 -5.32 13.07
CA LEU A 203 8.57 -5.03 12.68
C LEU A 203 8.48 -4.83 11.16
N TYR A 204 9.47 -4.19 10.54
CA TYR A 204 9.57 -4.07 9.09
C TYR A 204 9.54 -5.45 8.40
N ASN A 205 10.43 -6.36 8.81
CA ASN A 205 10.57 -7.68 8.20
C ASN A 205 9.31 -8.54 8.39
N GLU A 206 8.73 -8.55 9.59
CA GLU A 206 7.49 -9.27 9.89
C GLU A 206 6.32 -8.73 9.05
N ARG A 207 6.21 -7.40 8.93
CA ARG A 207 5.18 -6.73 8.12
C ARG A 207 5.36 -6.93 6.62
N LEU A 208 6.60 -6.98 6.15
CA LEU A 208 6.95 -7.23 4.75
C LEU A 208 6.55 -8.65 4.33
N ARG A 209 6.83 -9.64 5.19
CA ARG A 209 6.42 -11.05 4.99
C ARG A 209 4.94 -11.30 5.30
N LYS A 210 4.28 -10.36 5.97
CA LYS A 210 2.90 -10.46 6.49
C LYS A 210 2.73 -11.65 7.43
N LEU A 211 3.65 -11.80 8.38
CA LEU A 211 3.52 -12.83 9.40
C LEU A 211 2.24 -12.62 10.21
N GLN A 212 1.64 -13.72 10.66
CA GLN A 212 0.49 -13.69 11.54
C GLN A 212 0.84 -12.90 12.81
N ASN A 213 -0.06 -12.02 13.25
CA ASN A 213 0.14 -11.08 14.36
C ASN A 213 1.20 -9.99 14.13
N SER A 214 1.79 -9.86 12.93
CA SER A 214 2.81 -8.81 12.69
C SER A 214 2.26 -7.40 12.94
N GLU A 215 2.99 -6.62 13.71
CA GLU A 215 2.57 -5.32 14.21
C GLU A 215 3.23 -4.16 13.47
N ALA A 216 2.52 -3.04 13.36
CA ALA A 216 3.10 -1.75 13.00
C ALA A 216 2.61 -0.72 14.00
N ILE A 217 3.53 -0.20 14.80
CA ILE A 217 3.27 0.77 15.86
C ILE A 217 3.71 2.15 15.39
N ARG A 218 2.88 3.16 15.63
CA ARG A 218 3.17 4.53 15.22
C ARG A 218 2.52 5.56 16.12
N ILE A 219 3.19 6.70 16.26
CA ILE A 219 2.69 7.90 16.93
C ILE A 219 2.21 8.85 15.85
N ARG A 220 0.96 9.31 15.91
CA ARG A 220 0.32 10.12 14.88
C ARG A 220 -0.27 11.39 15.44
N TRP A 221 -0.11 12.49 14.72
CA TRP A 221 -0.85 13.72 14.96
C TRP A 221 -1.46 14.25 13.67
N TYR A 222 -2.41 15.16 13.83
CA TYR A 222 -3.09 15.88 12.76
C TYR A 222 -2.76 17.36 12.90
N GLY A 223 -2.51 18.01 11.78
CA GLY A 223 -2.09 19.40 11.72
C GLY A 223 -0.61 19.58 11.35
N LYS A 224 -0.27 20.77 10.83
CA LYS A 224 1.11 21.21 10.55
C LYS A 224 1.90 21.36 11.83
N ASN A 225 1.30 22.00 12.81
CA ASN A 225 1.86 22.16 14.14
C ASN A 225 1.51 20.95 15.01
N ILE A 226 2.33 20.74 16.03
CA ILE A 226 2.17 19.61 16.93
C ILE A 226 1.08 19.98 17.95
N PRO A 227 -0.02 19.21 18.02
CA PRO A 227 -1.05 19.43 19.01
C PRO A 227 -0.60 18.96 20.40
N GLU A 228 -1.32 19.41 21.42
CA GLU A 228 -1.13 18.95 22.81
C GLU A 228 -1.34 17.44 22.97
N THR A 229 -2.14 16.82 22.11
CA THR A 229 -2.50 15.40 22.17
C THR A 229 -2.15 14.66 20.88
N VAL A 230 -1.60 13.45 21.03
CA VAL A 230 -1.22 12.57 19.93
C VAL A 230 -1.95 11.23 20.02
N PHE A 231 -1.99 10.51 18.90
CA PHE A 231 -2.56 9.17 18.82
C PHE A 231 -1.45 8.13 18.79
N ILE A 232 -1.45 7.21 19.76
CA ILE A 232 -0.63 6.00 19.72
C ILE A 232 -1.44 4.93 18.99
N GLU A 233 -1.00 4.52 17.81
CA GLU A 233 -1.73 3.58 16.96
C GLU A 233 -0.95 2.28 16.76
N ARG A 234 -1.64 1.14 16.87
CA ARG A 234 -1.13 -0.18 16.51
C ARG A 234 -1.99 -0.81 15.43
N LYS A 235 -1.33 -1.30 14.37
CA LYS A 235 -1.95 -2.16 13.36
C LYS A 235 -1.42 -3.57 13.49
N ARG A 236 -2.30 -4.54 13.71
CA ARG A 236 -1.95 -5.97 13.80
C ARG A 236 -2.49 -6.72 12.59
N HIS A 237 -1.62 -7.46 11.91
CA HIS A 237 -2.00 -8.32 10.79
C HIS A 237 -2.65 -9.60 11.32
N GLU A 238 -3.77 -9.96 10.71
CA GLU A 238 -4.48 -11.21 10.94
C GLU A 238 -4.77 -11.83 9.58
N ASP A 239 -4.49 -13.11 9.45
CA ASP A 239 -4.79 -13.87 8.25
C ASP A 239 -6.29 -14.12 8.13
N GLY A 240 -6.84 -13.79 6.95
CA GLY A 240 -8.29 -13.84 6.72
C GLY A 240 -8.90 -15.23 6.90
N TRP A 241 -8.12 -16.30 6.84
CA TRP A 241 -8.61 -17.66 7.08
C TRP A 241 -8.85 -17.98 8.56
N THR A 242 -8.29 -17.21 9.49
CA THR A 242 -8.51 -17.38 10.94
C THR A 242 -9.91 -16.95 11.38
N GLY A 243 -10.70 -16.34 10.48
CA GLY A 243 -11.96 -15.67 10.80
C GLY A 243 -11.78 -14.29 11.44
N ASN A 244 -10.56 -13.95 11.88
CA ASN A 244 -10.24 -12.63 12.39
C ASN A 244 -9.82 -11.67 11.26
N THR A 245 -10.14 -10.40 11.44
CA THR A 245 -9.70 -9.33 10.53
C THR A 245 -8.56 -8.53 11.16
N SER A 246 -7.67 -8.00 10.32
CA SER A 246 -6.57 -7.15 10.78
C SER A 246 -7.13 -5.93 11.51
N LYS A 247 -6.76 -5.76 12.79
CA LYS A 247 -7.28 -4.68 13.63
C LYS A 247 -6.34 -3.47 13.61
N LYS A 248 -6.95 -2.28 13.60
CA LYS A 248 -6.27 -1.01 13.89
C LYS A 248 -6.85 -0.47 15.19
N LEU A 249 -6.05 -0.44 16.23
CA LEU A 249 -6.41 0.09 17.55
C LEU A 249 -5.57 1.32 17.86
N ARG A 250 -6.09 2.21 18.71
CA ARG A 250 -5.38 3.42 19.12
C ARG A 250 -5.90 3.96 20.44
N PHE A 251 -5.08 4.73 21.14
CA PHE A 251 -5.46 5.59 22.25
C PHE A 251 -4.82 6.98 22.08
N ILE A 252 -5.35 7.97 22.80
CA ILE A 252 -4.88 9.36 22.81
C ILE A 252 -4.02 9.58 24.06
N MET A 253 -2.95 10.36 23.95
CA MET A 253 -2.16 10.80 25.11
C MET A 253 -1.58 12.20 24.89
N SER A 254 -1.16 12.87 25.96
CA SER A 254 -0.44 14.14 25.89
C SER A 254 0.91 13.97 25.19
N GLU A 255 1.28 14.93 24.35
CA GLU A 255 2.56 14.94 23.63
C GLU A 255 3.77 14.88 24.58
N SER A 256 3.68 15.62 25.69
CA SER A 256 4.74 15.68 26.71
C SER A 256 5.03 14.33 27.37
N LYS A 257 4.06 13.41 27.39
CA LYS A 257 4.17 12.09 28.01
C LYS A 257 4.64 10.99 27.07
N VAL A 258 4.79 11.29 25.78
CA VAL A 258 5.19 10.29 24.78
C VAL A 258 6.58 9.74 25.06
N GLN A 259 7.54 10.61 25.42
CA GLN A 259 8.91 10.17 25.70
C GLN A 259 8.97 9.26 26.93
N ASP A 260 8.29 9.65 28.01
CA ASP A 260 8.16 8.85 29.25
C ASP A 260 7.59 7.46 28.94
N PHE A 261 6.52 7.40 28.12
CA PHE A 261 5.89 6.15 27.70
C PHE A 261 6.84 5.25 26.90
N LEU A 262 7.59 5.80 25.94
CA LEU A 262 8.58 5.04 25.16
C LEU A 262 9.72 4.51 26.04
N ASN A 263 10.10 5.26 27.08
CA ASN A 263 11.10 4.86 28.05
C ASN A 263 10.59 3.81 29.07
N GLY A 264 9.30 3.45 29.00
CA GLY A 264 8.67 2.44 29.86
C GLY A 264 8.12 2.96 31.19
N VAL A 265 8.04 4.28 31.38
CA VAL A 265 7.36 4.88 32.54
C VAL A 265 5.86 4.70 32.38
N ASP A 266 5.18 4.27 33.45
CA ASP A 266 3.72 4.17 33.41
C ASP A 266 3.08 5.57 33.54
N VAL A 267 2.49 6.03 32.43
CA VAL A 267 1.77 7.29 32.30
C VAL A 267 0.27 7.07 32.01
N TYR A 268 -0.28 5.90 32.36
CA TYR A 268 -1.66 5.55 32.06
C TYR A 268 -2.69 6.55 32.63
N ASP A 269 -2.37 7.20 33.75
CA ASP A 269 -3.20 8.27 34.34
C ASP A 269 -3.43 9.44 33.37
N ASP A 270 -2.47 9.75 32.50
CA ASP A 270 -2.64 10.75 31.45
C ASP A 270 -3.57 10.25 30.33
N VAL A 271 -3.43 8.98 29.95
CA VAL A 271 -4.28 8.34 28.93
C VAL A 271 -5.74 8.33 29.37
N MET A 272 -6.03 8.13 30.65
CA MET A 272 -7.41 8.15 31.19
C MET A 272 -8.10 9.51 31.03
N LYS A 273 -7.36 10.62 30.89
CA LYS A 273 -7.96 11.96 30.72
C LYS A 273 -8.58 12.18 29.34
N TYR A 274 -8.08 11.49 28.32
CA TYR A 274 -8.43 11.75 26.91
C TYR A 274 -9.21 10.63 26.24
N ASN A 275 -9.41 9.50 26.92
CA ASN A 275 -10.04 8.32 26.35
C ASN A 275 -11.13 7.79 27.29
N ASP A 276 -12.14 7.14 26.73
CA ASP A 276 -13.15 6.43 27.50
C ASP A 276 -12.48 5.30 28.30
N ASN A 277 -12.69 5.26 29.62
CA ASN A 277 -12.06 4.27 30.48
C ASN A 277 -12.66 2.88 30.22
N THR A 278 -12.00 2.13 29.35
CA THR A 278 -12.40 0.80 28.90
C THR A 278 -11.24 -0.17 29.14
N GLU A 279 -11.55 -1.40 29.55
CA GLU A 279 -10.53 -2.45 29.74
C GLU A 279 -9.70 -2.70 28.47
N ASP A 280 -10.33 -2.53 27.30
CA ASP A 280 -9.67 -2.66 26.00
C ASP A 280 -8.56 -1.64 25.80
N ILE A 281 -8.75 -0.38 26.23
CA ILE A 281 -7.71 0.66 26.12
C ILE A 281 -6.59 0.40 27.11
N LYS A 282 -6.90 -0.01 28.34
CA LYS A 282 -5.90 -0.41 29.33
C LYS A 282 -5.02 -1.54 28.80
N LYS A 283 -5.65 -2.58 28.27
CA LYS A 283 -4.94 -3.72 27.66
C LYS A 283 -4.09 -3.28 26.47
N LEU A 284 -4.63 -2.46 25.58
CA LEU A 284 -3.90 -1.94 24.42
C LEU A 284 -2.67 -1.13 24.84
N TYR A 285 -2.80 -0.27 25.85
CA TYR A 285 -1.71 0.54 26.39
C TYR A 285 -0.55 -0.34 26.87
N TYR A 286 -0.83 -1.29 27.78
CA TYR A 286 0.20 -2.17 28.33
C TYR A 286 0.80 -3.10 27.26
N GLU A 287 0.00 -3.62 26.33
CA GLU A 287 0.52 -4.43 25.22
C GLU A 287 1.49 -3.63 24.34
N ILE A 288 1.16 -2.38 23.98
CA ILE A 288 2.04 -1.55 23.15
C ILE A 288 3.34 -1.22 23.91
N GLN A 289 3.25 -0.83 25.19
CA GLN A 289 4.43 -0.51 25.99
C GLN A 289 5.34 -1.73 26.16
N GLN A 290 4.77 -2.89 26.47
CA GLN A 290 5.51 -4.15 26.56
C GLN A 290 6.20 -4.50 25.25
N THR A 291 5.53 -4.33 24.10
CA THR A 291 6.14 -4.58 22.78
C THR A 291 7.30 -3.61 22.51
N ILE A 292 7.17 -2.33 22.90
CA ILE A 292 8.23 -1.33 22.75
C ILE A 292 9.46 -1.73 23.57
N ILE A 293 9.29 -2.02 24.86
CA ILE A 293 10.39 -2.39 25.76
C ILE A 293 11.02 -3.71 25.33
N LYS A 294 10.21 -4.75 25.11
CA LYS A 294 10.68 -6.11 24.77
C LYS A 294 11.52 -6.16 23.50
N ASN A 295 11.17 -5.36 22.49
CA ASN A 295 11.87 -5.34 21.22
C ASN A 295 12.83 -4.15 21.07
N ASN A 296 13.00 -3.34 22.11
CA ASN A 296 13.79 -2.10 22.08
C ASN A 296 13.43 -1.20 20.89
N LEU A 297 12.14 -0.91 20.73
CA LEU A 297 11.64 -0.14 19.59
C LEU A 297 11.98 1.35 19.76
N LYS A 298 12.50 1.95 18.70
CA LYS A 298 12.87 3.36 18.61
C LYS A 298 12.16 4.03 17.41
N PRO A 299 12.02 5.36 17.40
CA PRO A 299 11.59 6.10 16.22
C PRO A 299 12.53 5.86 15.03
N MET A 300 11.99 5.44 13.89
CA MET A 300 12.79 5.15 12.70
C MET A 300 12.37 5.99 11.50
N VAL A 301 11.09 5.96 11.11
CA VAL A 301 10.64 6.71 9.93
C VAL A 301 9.39 7.53 10.22
N ARG A 302 9.43 8.81 9.84
CA ARG A 302 8.26 9.68 9.79
C ARG A 302 7.68 9.70 8.41
N THR A 303 6.37 9.60 8.31
CA THR A 303 5.62 9.87 7.08
C THR A 303 4.78 11.11 7.26
N CYS A 304 4.93 12.09 6.38
CA CYS A 304 4.16 13.34 6.33
C CYS A 304 3.41 13.40 5.00
N TYR A 305 2.13 13.75 5.01
CA TYR A 305 1.33 13.91 3.79
C TYR A 305 0.08 14.75 4.08
N GLU A 306 -0.52 15.28 3.04
CA GLU A 306 -1.81 15.97 3.10
C GLU A 306 -2.92 15.00 2.68
N ARG A 307 -4.03 14.95 3.42
CA ARG A 307 -5.14 14.02 3.15
C ARG A 307 -6.44 14.75 2.89
N ILE A 308 -7.08 14.40 1.78
CA ILE A 308 -8.49 14.70 1.52
C ILE A 308 -9.28 13.39 1.61
N ALA A 309 -10.36 13.39 2.39
CA ALA A 309 -11.29 12.27 2.49
C ALA A 309 -12.58 12.62 1.73
N PHE A 310 -13.17 11.64 1.05
CA PHE A 310 -14.46 11.75 0.38
C PHE A 310 -15.40 10.67 0.93
N GLN A 311 -16.54 11.09 1.46
CA GLN A 311 -17.51 10.20 2.07
C GLN A 311 -18.88 10.87 2.19
N LEU A 312 -19.93 10.10 2.00
CA LEU A 312 -21.28 10.50 2.38
C LEU A 312 -21.49 10.31 3.90
N PRO A 313 -22.12 11.27 4.62
CA PRO A 313 -22.33 11.13 6.06
C PRO A 313 -23.18 9.90 6.43
N ASN A 314 -24.18 9.58 5.60
CA ASN A 314 -25.19 8.55 5.88
C ASN A 314 -24.96 7.27 5.07
N ASP A 315 -23.87 7.21 4.30
CA ASP A 315 -23.52 6.02 3.51
C ASP A 315 -22.05 5.68 3.71
N SER A 316 -21.82 4.48 4.23
CA SER A 316 -20.49 3.94 4.47
C SER A 316 -20.07 2.89 3.45
N SER A 317 -20.88 2.67 2.41
CA SER A 317 -20.64 1.76 1.28
C SER A 317 -19.30 2.03 0.61
N VAL A 318 -18.97 3.31 0.38
CA VAL A 318 -17.73 3.74 -0.23
C VAL A 318 -17.13 4.91 0.55
N ARG A 319 -15.87 4.75 0.92
CA ARG A 319 -15.05 5.83 1.48
C ARG A 319 -13.74 5.91 0.72
N ILE A 320 -13.42 7.09 0.22
CA ILE A 320 -12.18 7.33 -0.52
C ILE A 320 -11.30 8.29 0.29
N SER A 321 -9.99 8.08 0.27
CA SER A 321 -9.02 9.08 0.72
C SER A 321 -7.90 9.23 -0.29
N LEU A 322 -7.50 10.46 -0.55
CA LEU A 322 -6.39 10.81 -1.42
C LEU A 322 -5.29 11.47 -0.56
N ASP A 323 -4.11 10.86 -0.56
CA ASP A 323 -2.92 11.37 0.12
C ASP A 323 -1.98 12.02 -0.90
N THR A 324 -1.69 13.30 -0.75
CA THR A 324 -0.81 14.11 -1.60
C THR A 324 0.43 14.57 -0.83
N GLU A 325 1.46 15.04 -1.57
CA GLU A 325 2.72 15.55 -1.00
C GLU A 325 3.34 14.61 0.05
N LEU A 326 3.36 13.30 -0.25
CA LEU A 326 3.90 12.30 0.65
C LEU A 326 5.42 12.42 0.74
N ARG A 327 5.91 12.64 1.95
CA ARG A 327 7.32 12.67 2.31
C ARG A 327 7.61 11.63 3.39
N MET A 328 8.75 10.95 3.27
CA MET A 328 9.31 10.13 4.33
C MET A 328 10.60 10.76 4.84
N ILE A 329 10.78 10.77 6.16
CA ILE A 329 11.93 11.37 6.84
C ILE A 329 12.52 10.36 7.81
N LYS A 330 13.85 10.24 7.83
CA LYS A 330 14.59 9.42 8.79
C LYS A 330 14.59 10.09 10.16
N GLU A 331 14.16 9.37 11.20
CA GLU A 331 14.10 9.86 12.57
C GLU A 331 15.42 9.70 13.33
N ASN A 332 15.62 10.54 14.35
CA ASN A 332 16.69 10.37 15.33
C ASN A 332 16.18 9.47 16.47
N GLN A 333 17.08 8.67 17.06
CA GLN A 333 16.78 7.70 18.10
C GLN A 333 16.70 8.29 19.53
N GLU A 334 17.17 9.51 19.75
CA GLU A 334 17.28 10.09 21.10
C GLU A 334 15.95 10.62 21.66
N TYR A 335 15.07 11.12 20.80
CA TYR A 335 13.76 11.64 21.18
C TYR A 335 12.69 11.00 20.30
N TRP A 336 11.44 10.97 20.77
CA TRP A 336 10.33 10.34 20.04
C TRP A 336 10.11 10.92 18.63
N ARG A 337 10.67 12.10 18.35
CA ARG A 337 10.66 12.79 17.05
C ARG A 337 11.86 13.73 16.89
N ARG A 338 12.33 13.96 15.66
CA ARG A 338 13.29 15.03 15.30
C ARG A 338 12.62 16.34 14.89
N SER A 339 13.39 17.43 14.89
CA SER A 339 13.04 18.65 14.17
C SER A 339 13.27 18.49 12.66
N CYS A 340 12.41 19.09 11.84
CA CYS A 340 12.49 19.01 10.37
C CYS A 340 13.34 20.13 9.74
N HIS A 341 14.02 20.95 10.54
CA HIS A 341 14.90 22.00 10.01
C HIS A 341 16.22 21.38 9.53
N ASN A 342 16.70 21.81 8.36
CA ASN A 342 18.00 21.43 7.79
C ASN A 342 18.23 19.92 7.63
N LEU A 343 17.29 19.22 7.00
CA LEU A 343 17.43 17.78 6.70
C LEU A 343 18.41 17.57 5.54
N LEU A 344 19.28 16.57 5.67
CA LEU A 344 20.15 16.14 4.57
C LEU A 344 19.32 15.46 3.47
N LYS A 345 19.84 15.42 2.23
CA LYS A 345 19.13 14.80 1.09
C LYS A 345 18.92 13.31 1.28
N GLU A 346 19.83 12.64 1.99
CA GLU A 346 19.80 11.21 2.28
C GLU A 346 18.80 10.86 3.40
N GLU A 347 18.37 11.85 4.19
CA GLU A 347 17.45 11.68 5.30
C GLU A 347 15.99 11.90 4.91
N VAL A 348 15.72 12.31 3.67
CA VAL A 348 14.39 12.68 3.20
C VAL A 348 14.12 12.10 1.82
N VAL A 349 12.96 11.50 1.67
CA VAL A 349 12.48 10.98 0.39
C VAL A 349 11.11 11.57 0.12
N ASP A 350 11.02 12.31 -0.99
CA ASP A 350 9.74 12.77 -1.53
C ASP A 350 9.17 11.69 -2.46
N PHE A 351 8.00 11.18 -2.10
CA PHE A 351 7.33 10.16 -2.90
C PHE A 351 6.71 10.82 -4.15
N PRO A 352 6.98 10.29 -5.37
CA PRO A 352 6.65 10.98 -6.61
C PRO A 352 5.16 11.01 -6.96
N TYR A 353 4.35 10.13 -6.34
CA TYR A 353 2.94 9.94 -6.67
C TYR A 353 2.03 10.29 -5.50
N ALA A 354 0.76 10.59 -5.78
CA ALA A 354 -0.26 10.60 -4.74
C ALA A 354 -0.79 9.17 -4.50
N ILE A 355 -1.37 8.91 -3.33
CA ILE A 355 -1.92 7.60 -2.98
C ILE A 355 -3.43 7.71 -2.80
N LEU A 356 -4.17 7.02 -3.66
CA LEU A 356 -5.61 6.85 -3.52
C LEU A 356 -5.90 5.56 -2.75
N GLU A 357 -6.69 5.64 -1.69
CA GLU A 357 -7.18 4.50 -0.91
C GLU A 357 -8.70 4.45 -1.03
N ILE A 358 -9.22 3.36 -1.61
CA ILE A 358 -10.67 3.13 -1.79
C ILE A 358 -11.08 2.04 -0.80
N LYS A 359 -12.07 2.35 0.04
CA LYS A 359 -12.68 1.41 0.98
C LYS A 359 -14.11 1.15 0.55
N THR A 360 -14.42 -0.11 0.26
CA THR A 360 -15.77 -0.55 -0.06
C THR A 360 -16.30 -1.47 1.03
N GLN A 361 -17.60 -1.37 1.28
CA GLN A 361 -18.37 -2.30 2.10
C GLN A 361 -19.33 -3.03 1.17
N SER A 362 -19.12 -4.33 0.98
CA SER A 362 -19.95 -5.16 0.11
C SER A 362 -19.88 -6.60 0.59
N PHE A 363 -21.03 -7.27 0.73
CA PHE A 363 -21.08 -8.71 1.04
C PHE A 363 -20.66 -9.55 -0.18
N ASP A 364 -21.05 -9.15 -1.39
CA ASP A 364 -20.84 -9.92 -2.62
C ASP A 364 -19.59 -9.52 -3.42
N GLU A 365 -18.65 -8.82 -2.80
CA GLU A 365 -17.47 -8.21 -3.46
C GLU A 365 -17.76 -7.25 -4.61
N THR A 366 -19.02 -6.92 -4.88
CA THR A 366 -19.42 -6.02 -5.96
C THR A 366 -19.10 -4.57 -5.61
N LYS A 367 -18.43 -3.89 -6.54
CA LYS A 367 -18.14 -2.46 -6.45
C LYS A 367 -19.14 -1.68 -7.30
N PRO A 368 -19.53 -0.46 -6.91
CA PRO A 368 -20.32 0.42 -7.76
C PRO A 368 -19.65 0.60 -9.13
N GLU A 369 -20.45 0.70 -10.19
CA GLU A 369 -19.95 0.78 -11.57
C GLU A 369 -18.94 1.90 -11.78
N TRP A 370 -19.19 3.09 -11.21
CA TRP A 370 -18.27 4.23 -11.29
C TRP A 370 -16.93 3.98 -10.59
N ILE A 371 -16.87 3.09 -9.59
CA ILE A 371 -15.61 2.66 -8.99
C ILE A 371 -14.87 1.73 -9.93
N ASN A 372 -15.56 0.81 -10.60
CA ASN A 372 -14.95 -0.08 -11.60
C ASN A 372 -14.40 0.74 -12.78
N GLU A 373 -15.15 1.73 -13.27
CA GLU A 373 -14.67 2.68 -14.27
C GLU A 373 -13.42 3.43 -13.81
N LEU A 374 -13.41 3.92 -12.56
CA LEU A 374 -12.28 4.65 -12.01
C LEU A 374 -11.02 3.78 -11.92
N VAL A 375 -11.17 2.56 -11.39
CA VAL A 375 -10.08 1.60 -11.16
C VAL A 375 -9.50 1.07 -12.47
N ASN A 376 -10.35 0.85 -13.48
CA ASN A 376 -9.93 0.42 -14.81
C ASN A 376 -9.52 1.59 -15.73
N GLY A 377 -9.68 2.83 -15.26
CA GLY A 377 -9.38 4.03 -16.01
C GLY A 377 -7.89 4.38 -16.08
N VAL A 378 -7.60 5.49 -16.76
CA VAL A 378 -6.23 5.99 -16.99
C VAL A 378 -5.66 6.81 -15.84
N LEU A 379 -6.49 7.18 -14.85
CA LEU A 379 -6.10 8.12 -13.79
C LEU A 379 -5.28 7.46 -12.68
N VAL A 380 -5.39 6.14 -12.52
CA VAL A 380 -4.86 5.40 -11.36
C VAL A 380 -4.07 4.16 -11.79
N GLU A 381 -3.09 3.80 -10.98
CA GLU A 381 -2.32 2.56 -11.11
C GLU A 381 -2.48 1.72 -9.84
N HIS A 382 -2.89 0.47 -9.99
CA HIS A 382 -3.19 -0.39 -8.84
C HIS A 382 -1.91 -0.88 -8.17
N VAL A 383 -1.79 -0.65 -6.86
CA VAL A 383 -0.65 -1.13 -6.08
C VAL A 383 -1.14 -1.89 -4.85
N HIS A 384 -1.07 -3.21 -4.96
CA HIS A 384 -1.63 -4.10 -3.96
C HIS A 384 -0.89 -4.00 -2.61
N LYS A 385 -1.62 -3.62 -1.57
CA LYS A 385 -1.13 -3.56 -0.17
C LYS A 385 0.10 -2.64 0.04
N PHE A 386 0.22 -1.57 -0.75
CA PHE A 386 1.25 -0.54 -0.56
C PHE A 386 1.31 -0.06 0.91
N SER A 387 2.51 0.14 1.44
CA SER A 387 2.75 0.63 2.79
C SER A 387 3.76 1.79 2.80
N LYS A 388 3.32 2.96 3.29
CA LYS A 388 4.19 4.14 3.46
C LYS A 388 5.39 3.82 4.37
N TYR A 389 5.14 3.02 5.41
CA TYR A 389 6.15 2.54 6.34
C TYR A 389 7.22 1.68 5.65
N LEU A 390 6.78 0.63 4.94
CA LEU A 390 7.72 -0.28 4.27
C LEU A 390 8.52 0.46 3.19
N HIS A 391 7.86 1.33 2.42
CA HIS A 391 8.55 2.15 1.42
C HIS A 391 9.60 3.06 2.07
N GLY A 392 9.22 3.84 3.10
CA GLY A 392 10.13 4.75 3.78
C GLY A 392 11.34 4.03 4.38
N MET A 393 11.13 2.92 5.09
CA MET A 393 12.22 2.12 5.64
C MET A 393 13.16 1.61 4.53
N SER A 394 12.61 1.00 3.46
CA SER A 394 13.41 0.39 2.38
C SER A 394 14.29 1.36 1.58
N VAL A 395 13.92 2.65 1.57
CA VAL A 395 14.64 3.69 0.84
C VAL A 395 15.62 4.44 1.75
N LEU A 396 15.20 4.82 2.96
CA LEU A 396 16.01 5.63 3.90
C LEU A 396 17.05 4.83 4.69
N TYR A 397 16.93 3.50 4.73
CA TYR A 397 17.84 2.61 5.44
C TYR A 397 18.52 1.64 4.45
N PRO A 398 19.73 1.98 3.98
CA PRO A 398 20.46 1.17 2.99
C PRO A 398 20.74 -0.27 3.42
N ASP A 399 20.92 -0.51 4.73
CA ASP A 399 21.18 -1.83 5.32
C ASP A 399 20.04 -2.83 5.10
N ILE A 400 18.85 -2.34 4.76
CA ILE A 400 17.70 -3.19 4.45
C ILE A 400 17.89 -3.84 3.07
N THR A 401 18.19 -5.14 3.11
CA THR A 401 18.36 -5.96 1.91
C THR A 401 17.04 -6.44 1.32
N ASN A 402 16.04 -6.76 2.16
CA ASN A 402 14.73 -7.23 1.69
C ASN A 402 13.81 -6.04 1.42
N ILE A 403 13.41 -5.85 0.17
CA ILE A 403 12.59 -4.71 -0.29
C ILE A 403 11.20 -5.14 -0.76
N PRO A 404 10.20 -4.25 -0.72
CA PRO A 404 8.87 -4.56 -1.25
C PRO A 404 8.86 -4.62 -2.79
N TYR A 405 7.97 -5.46 -3.33
CA TYR A 405 7.86 -5.71 -4.77
C TYR A 405 7.56 -4.49 -5.65
N TRP A 406 6.94 -3.45 -5.09
CA TRP A 406 6.62 -2.23 -5.84
C TRP A 406 7.82 -1.30 -5.99
N LEU A 407 8.90 -1.50 -5.24
CA LEU A 407 10.03 -0.58 -5.24
C LEU A 407 10.75 -0.57 -6.61
N PRO A 408 11.02 -1.71 -7.27
CA PRO A 408 11.52 -1.73 -8.65
C PRO A 408 10.54 -1.11 -9.66
N GLN A 409 9.23 -1.20 -9.42
CA GLN A 409 8.21 -0.62 -10.31
C GLN A 409 8.22 0.92 -10.30
N MET A 410 8.88 1.54 -9.32
CA MET A 410 8.98 3.01 -9.23
C MET A 410 9.72 3.65 -10.41
N THR A 411 10.58 2.89 -11.12
CA THR A 411 11.28 3.36 -12.33
C THR A 411 10.35 3.43 -13.55
N THR A 412 9.23 2.70 -13.53
CA THR A 412 8.26 2.69 -14.62
C THR A 412 7.33 3.90 -14.56
N LYS A 413 7.04 4.49 -15.72
CA LYS A 413 6.06 5.59 -15.82
C LYS A 413 4.65 5.04 -15.61
N ILE A 414 3.94 5.56 -14.60
CA ILE A 414 2.54 5.17 -14.33
C ILE A 414 1.52 5.96 -15.14
N LEU A 415 1.96 6.97 -15.91
CA LEU A 415 1.07 7.77 -16.74
C LEU A 415 0.55 6.92 -17.90
N LYS A 416 -0.71 6.49 -17.81
CA LYS A 416 -1.45 5.83 -18.90
C LYS A 416 -2.02 6.85 -19.89
N ASP A 417 -1.36 7.99 -20.01
CA ASP A 417 -1.82 9.06 -20.87
C ASP A 417 -1.65 8.59 -22.33
N PRO A 418 -2.68 8.65 -23.18
CA PRO A 418 -2.62 8.15 -24.56
C PRO A 418 -1.61 8.91 -25.46
N PHE A 419 -0.95 9.93 -24.91
CA PHE A 419 0.13 10.69 -25.51
C PHE A 419 1.50 10.00 -25.44
N GLU A 420 1.72 9.18 -24.41
CA GLU A 420 3.01 8.53 -24.10
C GLU A 420 3.04 7.03 -24.45
N THR A 421 2.06 6.53 -25.21
CA THR A 421 2.13 5.19 -25.81
C THR A 421 3.21 5.17 -26.91
N GLU A 422 4.47 5.15 -26.50
CA GLU A 422 5.44 4.28 -27.15
C GLU A 422 5.17 2.87 -26.61
N THR A 423 4.82 2.01 -27.53
CA THR A 423 4.59 0.58 -27.33
C THR A 423 5.88 -0.08 -26.88
N GLU A 424 6.04 -0.35 -25.58
CA GLU A 424 6.95 -1.41 -25.14
C GLU A 424 6.22 -2.74 -25.35
N TYR A 425 6.34 -3.28 -26.56
CA TYR A 425 6.09 -4.70 -26.79
C TYR A 425 7.14 -5.47 -26.00
N LYS A 426 6.71 -6.17 -24.95
CA LYS A 426 7.50 -7.21 -24.29
C LYS A 426 7.55 -8.41 -25.22
N GLU A 427 8.60 -8.55 -26.02
CA GLU A 427 8.85 -9.79 -26.75
C GLU A 427 9.34 -10.87 -25.78
N PHE A 428 8.69 -12.03 -25.83
CA PHE A 428 9.14 -13.22 -25.14
C PHE A 428 10.21 -13.91 -25.98
N ASN A 429 11.41 -14.08 -25.43
CA ASN A 429 12.39 -14.99 -25.98
C ASN A 429 12.61 -16.12 -24.95
N ASN A 430 12.31 -17.36 -25.33
CA ASN A 430 12.50 -18.57 -24.51
C ASN A 430 11.93 -18.51 -23.07
N ASN A 431 10.67 -18.06 -22.90
CA ASN A 431 9.98 -18.00 -21.60
C ASN A 431 10.66 -17.13 -20.52
N VAL A 432 11.63 -16.29 -20.88
CA VAL A 432 12.25 -15.31 -19.99
C VAL A 432 11.91 -13.91 -20.49
N LEU A 433 11.42 -13.07 -19.57
CA LEU A 433 11.23 -11.64 -19.81
C LEU A 433 12.60 -10.97 -19.86
N ILE A 434 13.04 -10.55 -21.05
CA ILE A 434 14.24 -9.73 -21.21
C ILE A 434 13.79 -8.27 -21.22
N ASP A 435 14.17 -7.49 -20.20
CA ASP A 435 14.08 -6.04 -20.26
C ASP A 435 15.26 -5.52 -21.10
N ILE A 436 14.99 -5.00 -22.31
CA ILE A 436 16.02 -4.35 -23.14
C ILE A 436 15.82 -2.83 -23.12
N ASN A 437 16.65 -2.14 -22.33
CA ASN A 437 17.65 -1.14 -22.76
C ASN A 437 17.97 -0.17 -21.60
N PRO A 438 19.24 -0.04 -21.13
CA PRO A 438 19.62 0.89 -20.07
C PRO A 438 19.66 2.37 -20.48
N ASN A 439 19.40 2.71 -21.76
CA ASN A 439 19.71 4.03 -22.30
C ASN A 439 18.49 4.88 -22.65
N THR A 440 17.40 4.76 -21.88
CA THR A 440 16.39 5.82 -21.87
C THR A 440 16.83 6.86 -20.87
N GLU A 441 17.50 7.92 -21.34
CA GLU A 441 17.69 9.14 -20.56
C GLU A 441 16.39 9.45 -19.83
N MET A 442 16.46 9.55 -18.50
CA MET A 442 15.33 9.79 -17.60
C MET A 442 14.76 11.19 -17.83
N VAL A 443 14.09 11.38 -18.96
CA VAL A 443 13.38 12.60 -19.30
C VAL A 443 11.93 12.39 -18.88
N ASP A 444 11.69 12.60 -17.59
CA ASP A 444 10.77 13.64 -17.08
C ASP A 444 10.43 13.35 -15.61
N SER A 445 11.33 13.71 -14.69
CA SER A 445 10.96 13.87 -13.28
C SER A 445 11.90 14.84 -12.61
N ASP A 446 11.39 16.00 -12.20
CA ASP A 446 12.00 16.78 -11.14
C ASP A 446 12.17 15.83 -9.93
N HIS A 447 13.39 15.33 -9.73
CA HIS A 447 13.87 14.52 -8.61
C HIS A 447 13.05 13.26 -8.24
N LEU A 448 13.18 12.19 -9.05
CA LEU A 448 13.06 10.84 -8.47
C LEU A 448 14.32 10.58 -7.65
N SER A 449 14.15 10.17 -6.38
CA SER A 449 15.29 9.69 -5.57
C SER A 449 15.89 8.48 -6.29
N PRO A 450 17.21 8.41 -6.50
CA PRO A 450 17.82 7.20 -7.04
C PRO A 450 17.60 6.09 -6.01
N VAL A 451 16.62 5.23 -6.27
CA VAL A 451 16.43 4.05 -5.46
C VAL A 451 17.54 3.10 -5.84
N ASP A 452 18.58 3.02 -5.01
CA ASP A 452 19.60 2.00 -5.19
C ASP A 452 18.99 0.64 -4.82
N ILE A 453 18.76 -0.16 -5.85
CA ILE A 453 18.23 -1.53 -5.79
C ILE A 453 19.38 -2.54 -5.93
N VAL A 454 20.61 -2.09 -6.20
CA VAL A 454 21.77 -2.97 -6.39
C VAL A 454 21.96 -3.80 -5.12
N ASN A 455 22.06 -5.12 -5.27
CA ASN A 455 22.17 -6.11 -4.18
C ASN A 455 20.96 -6.25 -3.23
N LYS A 456 19.79 -5.69 -3.56
CA LYS A 456 18.57 -5.87 -2.76
C LYS A 456 17.69 -7.01 -3.28
N ARG A 457 17.02 -7.72 -2.37
CA ARG A 457 16.15 -8.87 -2.66
C ARG A 457 14.68 -8.46 -2.57
N ILE A 458 13.90 -8.81 -3.58
CA ILE A 458 12.47 -8.53 -3.58
C ILE A 458 11.76 -9.56 -2.70
N SER A 459 11.11 -9.09 -1.63
CA SER A 459 10.29 -9.92 -0.76
C SER A 459 8.83 -9.87 -1.22
N ILE A 460 8.37 -10.98 -1.80
CA ILE A 460 6.96 -11.19 -2.12
C ILE A 460 6.33 -11.98 -0.96
N PRO A 461 5.30 -11.44 -0.29
CA PRO A 461 4.68 -12.14 0.83
C PRO A 461 3.98 -13.41 0.33
N VAL A 462 4.41 -14.57 0.81
CA VAL A 462 3.80 -15.87 0.50
C VAL A 462 2.42 -15.94 1.15
N ARG A 463 1.39 -16.26 0.35
CA ARG A 463 0.04 -16.52 0.85
C ARG A 463 0.00 -17.97 1.34
N VAL A 464 -0.12 -18.14 2.65
CA VAL A 464 -0.35 -19.46 3.26
C VAL A 464 -1.86 -19.70 3.34
N GLU A 465 -2.31 -20.78 2.71
CA GLU A 465 -3.69 -21.23 2.81
C GLU A 465 -3.84 -22.28 3.91
N PRO A 466 -5.01 -22.40 4.57
CA PRO A 466 -5.24 -23.41 5.61
C PRO A 466 -4.94 -24.84 5.14
N LYS A 467 -5.20 -25.12 3.86
CA LYS A 467 -4.93 -26.42 3.24
C LYS A 467 -3.46 -26.85 3.37
N VAL A 468 -2.53 -25.90 3.47
CA VAL A 468 -1.09 -26.18 3.62
C VAL A 468 -0.79 -26.76 5.00
N PHE A 469 -1.44 -26.24 6.06
CA PHE A 469 -1.34 -26.81 7.40
C PHE A 469 -1.95 -28.21 7.45
N PHE A 470 -3.14 -28.40 6.89
CA PHE A 470 -3.78 -29.72 6.82
C PHE A 470 -3.02 -30.71 5.95
N ALA A 471 -2.32 -30.26 4.89
CA ALA A 471 -1.45 -31.12 4.11
C ALA A 471 -0.23 -31.58 4.92
N ASN A 472 0.37 -30.70 5.72
CA ASN A 472 1.46 -31.05 6.64
C ASN A 472 0.99 -32.06 7.69
N GLU A 473 -0.19 -31.82 8.30
CA GLU A 473 -0.80 -32.72 9.27
C GLU A 473 -1.14 -34.09 8.66
N ARG A 474 -1.73 -34.13 7.46
CA ARG A 474 -2.01 -35.38 6.74
C ARG A 474 -0.73 -36.17 6.48
N THR A 475 0.35 -35.50 6.08
CA THR A 475 1.64 -36.14 5.87
C THR A 475 2.15 -36.72 7.18
N PHE A 476 2.13 -35.95 8.26
CA PHE A 476 2.49 -36.42 9.61
C PHE A 476 1.70 -37.67 10.02
N LEU A 477 0.37 -37.64 9.88
CA LEU A 477 -0.51 -38.77 10.21
C LEU A 477 -0.20 -40.00 9.36
N SER A 478 0.14 -39.84 8.08
CA SER A 478 0.52 -40.97 7.22
C SER A 478 1.83 -41.64 7.67
N TRP A 479 2.83 -40.86 8.09
CA TRP A 479 4.08 -41.39 8.64
C TRP A 479 3.88 -42.08 9.99
N VAL A 480 3.06 -41.48 10.87
CA VAL A 480 2.72 -42.08 12.17
C VAL A 480 1.90 -43.36 12.00
N GLN A 481 0.95 -43.40 11.07
CA GLN A 481 0.19 -44.62 10.75
C GLN A 481 1.12 -45.74 10.28
N PHE A 482 2.09 -45.44 9.41
CA PHE A 482 3.10 -46.42 8.98
C PHE A 482 3.97 -46.90 10.16
N ALA A 483 4.40 -45.98 11.04
CA ALA A 483 5.14 -46.34 12.25
C ALA A 483 4.31 -47.25 13.17
N ILE A 484 3.04 -46.94 13.41
CA ILE A 484 2.13 -47.77 14.23
C ILE A 484 1.97 -49.16 13.61
N PHE A 485 1.77 -49.24 12.29
CA PHE A 485 1.68 -50.53 11.58
C PHE A 485 2.95 -51.37 11.76
N LEU A 486 4.13 -50.76 11.58
CA LEU A 486 5.41 -51.43 11.77
C LEU A 486 5.62 -51.89 13.22
N GLY A 487 5.26 -51.04 14.18
CA GLY A 487 5.32 -51.35 15.61
C GLY A 487 4.34 -52.46 16.01
N GLY A 488 3.16 -52.49 15.39
CA GLY A 488 2.16 -53.54 15.57
C GLY A 488 2.65 -54.90 15.07
N ILE A 489 3.26 -54.95 13.87
CA ILE A 489 3.93 -56.16 13.36
C ILE A 489 5.07 -56.59 14.28
N GLY A 490 5.93 -55.64 14.70
CA GLY A 490 7.04 -55.93 15.60
C GLY A 490 6.56 -56.50 16.94
N THR A 491 5.49 -55.94 17.52
CA THR A 491 4.88 -56.42 18.77
C THR A 491 4.28 -57.82 18.60
N ALA A 492 3.60 -58.08 17.49
CA ALA A 492 3.06 -59.41 17.18
C ALA A 492 4.17 -60.46 17.04
N MET A 493 5.33 -60.09 16.46
CA MET A 493 6.49 -60.99 16.36
C MET A 493 7.15 -61.27 17.71
N VAL A 494 7.24 -60.26 18.59
CA VAL A 494 7.75 -60.44 19.96
C VAL A 494 6.90 -61.42 20.77
N GLY A 495 5.58 -61.43 20.57
CA GLY A 495 4.66 -62.37 21.22
C GLY A 495 4.76 -63.83 20.75
N SER A 496 5.59 -64.13 19.74
CA SER A 496 5.78 -65.50 19.25
C SER A 496 6.83 -66.27 20.09
N GLN A 497 6.68 -67.59 20.24
CA GLN A 497 7.53 -68.43 21.10
C GLN A 497 8.98 -68.64 20.60
N SER A 498 9.39 -68.03 19.48
CA SER A 498 10.72 -68.24 18.88
C SER A 498 11.66 -67.08 19.19
N ASN A 499 12.80 -67.38 19.81
CA ASN A 499 13.83 -66.40 20.16
C ASN A 499 14.30 -65.56 18.96
N SER A 500 14.40 -66.17 17.77
CA SER A 500 14.84 -65.47 16.55
C SER A 500 13.78 -64.50 16.04
N SER A 501 12.49 -64.85 16.19
CA SER A 501 11.35 -63.99 15.84
C SER A 501 11.24 -62.80 16.80
N THR A 502 11.50 -63.01 18.09
CA THR A 502 11.55 -61.95 19.10
C THR A 502 12.62 -60.90 18.76
N PHE A 503 13.82 -61.34 18.34
CA PHE A 503 14.90 -60.43 17.95
C PHE A 503 14.52 -59.56 16.73
N GLY A 504 13.93 -60.17 15.69
CA GLY A 504 13.42 -59.45 14.52
C GLY A 504 12.30 -58.45 14.89
N GLY A 505 11.40 -58.83 15.80
CA GLY A 505 10.33 -57.97 16.30
C GLY A 505 10.85 -56.74 17.05
N VAL A 506 11.87 -56.90 17.91
CA VAL A 506 12.51 -55.77 18.62
C VAL A 506 13.15 -54.78 17.63
N ILE A 507 13.84 -55.27 16.60
CA ILE A 507 14.42 -54.39 15.56
C ILE A 507 13.32 -53.58 14.86
N LEU A 508 12.20 -54.22 14.48
CA LEU A 508 11.08 -53.52 13.83
C LEU A 508 10.43 -52.47 14.75
N ILE A 509 10.33 -52.74 16.05
CA ILE A 509 9.85 -51.76 17.04
C ILE A 509 10.80 -50.57 17.12
N VAL A 510 12.11 -50.79 17.17
CA VAL A 510 13.10 -49.70 17.20
C VAL A 510 13.01 -48.84 15.94
N VAL A 511 12.91 -49.47 14.77
CA VAL A 511 12.72 -48.74 13.49
C VAL A 511 11.40 -47.96 13.49
N SER A 512 10.31 -48.54 13.99
CA SER A 512 9.03 -47.84 14.15
C SER A 512 9.16 -46.56 15.01
N ILE A 513 9.89 -46.64 16.12
CA ILE A 513 10.15 -45.48 16.98
C ILE A 513 10.95 -44.40 16.22
N ILE A 514 11.99 -44.78 15.47
CA ILE A 514 12.78 -43.85 14.64
C ILE A 514 11.88 -43.15 13.61
N PHE A 515 11.03 -43.90 12.92
CA PHE A 515 10.06 -43.33 11.96
C PHE A 515 9.11 -42.33 12.64
N SER A 516 8.63 -42.63 13.84
CA SER A 516 7.76 -41.74 14.61
C SER A 516 8.45 -40.42 15.00
N PHE A 517 9.70 -40.49 15.50
CA PHE A 517 10.47 -39.29 15.82
C PHE A 517 10.79 -38.45 14.60
N TYR A 518 11.17 -39.08 13.49
CA TYR A 518 11.40 -38.36 12.23
C TYR A 518 10.13 -37.68 11.72
N ALA A 519 8.97 -38.35 11.80
CA ALA A 519 7.68 -37.76 11.42
C ALA A 519 7.39 -36.49 12.24
N LEU A 520 7.62 -36.53 13.56
CA LEU A 520 7.45 -35.39 14.44
C LEU A 520 8.43 -34.25 14.10
N TYR A 521 9.70 -34.59 13.88
CA TYR A 521 10.72 -33.62 13.45
C TYR A 521 10.31 -32.93 12.14
N LEU A 522 9.95 -33.70 11.11
CA LEU A 522 9.55 -33.18 9.81
C LEU A 522 8.30 -32.29 9.92
N TYR A 523 7.33 -32.71 10.73
CA TYR A 523 6.13 -31.92 11.00
C TYR A 523 6.45 -30.57 11.63
N LEU A 524 7.29 -30.55 12.69
CA LEU A 524 7.68 -29.33 13.40
C LEU A 524 8.53 -28.41 12.52
N TRP A 525 9.47 -28.97 11.76
CA TRP A 525 10.31 -28.22 10.82
C TRP A 525 9.47 -27.56 9.73
N ARG A 526 8.60 -28.32 9.06
CA ARG A 526 7.66 -27.78 8.05
C ARG A 526 6.70 -26.76 8.65
N ALA A 527 6.11 -27.05 9.82
CA ALA A 527 5.21 -26.11 10.49
C ALA A 527 5.93 -24.80 10.84
N GLY A 528 7.21 -24.87 11.25
CA GLY A 528 8.07 -23.71 11.48
C GLY A 528 8.26 -22.87 10.22
N MET A 529 8.65 -23.49 9.10
CA MET A 529 8.84 -22.79 7.82
C MET A 529 7.54 -22.16 7.30
N ILE A 530 6.42 -22.89 7.39
CA ILE A 530 5.09 -22.38 6.98
C ILE A 530 4.70 -21.16 7.81
N ARG A 531 4.92 -21.19 9.14
CA ARG A 531 4.64 -20.05 10.03
C ARG A 531 5.51 -18.83 9.73
N ARG A 532 6.78 -19.06 9.35
CA ARG A 532 7.73 -18.01 8.93
C ARG A 532 7.53 -17.54 7.49
N ARG A 533 6.64 -18.20 6.72
CA ARG A 533 6.33 -17.91 5.32
C ARG A 533 7.56 -17.94 4.42
N GLU A 534 8.42 -18.91 4.66
CA GLU A 534 9.61 -19.10 3.84
C GLU A 534 9.21 -19.60 2.43
N PRO A 535 9.91 -19.22 1.36
CA PRO A 535 9.54 -19.61 -0.01
C PRO A 535 9.75 -21.11 -0.30
N GLY A 536 10.39 -21.85 0.61
CA GLY A 536 10.75 -23.26 0.45
C GLY A 536 12.25 -23.44 0.14
N PRO A 537 12.68 -24.66 -0.22
CA PRO A 537 11.88 -25.88 -0.42
C PRO A 537 11.31 -26.45 0.88
N TYR A 538 10.10 -27.02 0.82
CA TYR A 538 9.42 -27.65 1.96
C TYR A 538 9.68 -29.16 2.05
N ASP A 539 10.45 -29.69 1.11
CA ASP A 539 10.72 -31.12 0.96
C ASP A 539 12.09 -31.48 1.50
N ASP A 540 12.13 -32.56 2.27
CA ASP A 540 13.38 -33.18 2.69
C ASP A 540 13.80 -34.20 1.62
N LEU A 541 14.89 -33.92 0.91
CA LEU A 541 15.40 -34.78 -0.15
C LEU A 541 16.13 -36.03 0.40
N TYR A 542 16.64 -35.98 1.62
CA TYR A 542 17.57 -36.99 2.14
C TYR A 542 16.93 -37.89 3.19
N GLY A 543 16.05 -37.35 4.03
CA GLY A 543 15.42 -38.10 5.12
C GLY A 543 14.62 -39.34 4.67
N PRO A 544 13.68 -39.24 3.69
CA PRO A 544 12.88 -40.39 3.27
C PRO A 544 13.70 -41.53 2.65
N PRO A 545 14.66 -41.29 1.73
CA PRO A 545 15.53 -42.35 1.23
C PRO A 545 16.31 -43.09 2.33
N ILE A 546 16.88 -42.35 3.29
CA ILE A 546 17.64 -42.95 4.41
C ILE A 546 16.73 -43.86 5.24
N LEU A 547 15.52 -43.42 5.56
CA LEU A 547 14.56 -44.21 6.31
C LEU A 547 14.13 -45.49 5.58
N VAL A 548 13.95 -45.42 4.26
CA VAL A 548 13.64 -46.60 3.44
C VAL A 548 14.80 -47.59 3.48
N CYS A 549 16.05 -47.14 3.38
CA CYS A 549 17.21 -48.03 3.50
C CYS A 549 17.29 -48.70 4.88
N VAL A 550 17.08 -47.95 5.97
CA VAL A 550 17.05 -48.49 7.34
C VAL A 550 15.93 -49.52 7.50
N PHE A 551 14.75 -49.21 6.97
CA PHE A 551 13.61 -50.12 6.99
C PHE A 551 13.88 -51.41 6.22
N LEU A 552 14.38 -51.32 4.98
CA LEU A 552 14.72 -52.49 4.16
C LEU A 552 15.76 -53.37 4.84
N PHE A 553 16.80 -52.76 5.43
CA PHE A 553 17.81 -53.48 6.19
C PHE A 553 17.22 -54.22 7.38
N ALA A 554 16.38 -53.56 8.19
CA ALA A 554 15.67 -54.17 9.29
C ALA A 554 14.73 -55.31 8.85
N MET A 555 14.06 -55.15 7.70
CA MET A 555 13.20 -56.16 7.12
C MET A 555 13.99 -57.39 6.65
N CYS A 556 15.12 -57.19 5.99
CA CYS A 556 16.03 -58.26 5.58
C CYS A 556 16.52 -59.05 6.80
N LEU A 557 16.95 -58.36 7.86
CA LEU A 557 17.34 -59.02 9.12
C LEU A 557 16.18 -59.81 9.71
N ALA A 558 14.98 -59.22 9.82
CA ALA A 558 13.80 -59.90 10.35
C ALA A 558 13.45 -61.18 9.57
N ILE A 559 13.62 -61.17 8.24
CA ILE A 559 13.40 -62.35 7.39
C ILE A 559 14.48 -63.41 7.61
N ILE A 560 15.76 -63.03 7.65
CA ILE A 560 16.88 -63.95 7.86
C ILE A 560 16.76 -64.66 9.22
N TYR A 561 16.40 -63.92 10.27
CA TYR A 561 16.22 -64.51 11.60
C TYR A 561 14.96 -65.40 11.68
N LYS A 562 13.94 -65.15 10.85
CA LYS A 562 12.72 -65.98 10.80
C LYS A 562 12.90 -67.27 10.00
N PHE A 563 13.66 -67.23 8.90
CA PHE A 563 13.96 -68.39 8.07
C PHE A 563 15.46 -68.71 8.16
N PRO A 564 15.90 -69.60 9.08
CA PRO A 564 17.27 -70.06 9.05
C PRO A 564 17.48 -70.75 7.70
N LEU A 565 18.26 -70.15 6.82
CA LEU A 565 18.74 -70.79 5.60
C LEU A 565 19.39 -72.10 6.04
N LYS A 566 18.74 -73.25 5.75
CA LYS A 566 19.33 -74.57 5.95
C LYS A 566 20.67 -74.55 5.20
N ARG A 567 21.79 -74.67 5.93
CA ARG A 567 23.08 -74.99 5.32
C ARG A 567 22.90 -76.33 4.60
N VAL A 568 22.91 -76.30 3.27
CA VAL A 568 23.22 -77.49 2.48
C VAL A 568 24.71 -77.73 2.72
N ILE A 569 25.01 -78.90 3.28
CA ILE A 569 26.36 -79.37 3.65
C ILE A 569 27.27 -79.38 2.43
#